data_AF-A0A949TNN8-F1
#
_entry.id   AF-A0A949TNN8-F1
#
_cell.length_a   1.000
_cell.length_b   1.000
_cell.length_c   1.000
_cell.angle_alpha   90.00
_cell.angle_beta   90.00
_cell.angle_gamma   90.00
#
_symmetry.space_group_name_H-M   'P 1'
#
loop_
_entity.id
_entity.type
_entity.pdbx_description
1 polymer ?
#
loop_
_entity_poly.entity_id
_entity_poly.type
_entity_poly.pdbx_seq_one_letter_code
_entity_poly.pdbx_strand_id
1 'polypeptide(L)'
;REDLNPVEETEGILHLLAIKLGKAVEEIPPLLRRLQHERKEAAKSSNNVGTKETSQKESSNNVIGKKDSDNKNAENNVIGEQESSQKESSNNVIGKDDLDKNEPSNQENPELKIVEEVFKSLGLMAWESFANNRLPLLNLPEDILEALRKGSLEYTKAKAIAQIKDTSERVAFLEQAIKENWSLSEIKQRISKKKTPNSTPETESSNYKERFANATTKLKRSRVWSNPKKRKQIEKLVLQLEALTQEG
;
A
#
# COMPACT_ATOMS: atom_id res chain seq x y z
N ARG A 1 7.94 -28.45 -15.51
CA ARG A 1 8.41 -27.08 -15.24
C ARG A 1 8.14 -26.87 -13.78
N GLU A 2 9.17 -26.75 -12.96
CA GLU A 2 9.00 -26.26 -11.59
C GLU A 2 8.59 -24.79 -11.71
N ASP A 3 7.52 -24.39 -11.02
CA ASP A 3 7.13 -22.99 -10.95
C ASP A 3 8.22 -22.27 -10.15
N LEU A 4 8.91 -21.31 -10.78
CA LEU A 4 9.94 -20.51 -10.10
C LEU A 4 9.35 -19.86 -8.86
N ASN A 5 10.08 -19.91 -7.75
CA ASN A 5 9.65 -19.18 -6.57
C ASN A 5 9.79 -17.66 -6.80
N PRO A 6 9.12 -16.81 -6.00
CA PRO A 6 9.15 -15.36 -6.21
C PRO A 6 10.54 -14.72 -6.17
N VAL A 7 11.52 -15.33 -5.49
CA VAL A 7 12.90 -14.82 -5.43
C VAL A 7 13.64 -15.18 -6.72
N GLU A 8 13.57 -16.44 -7.15
CA GLU A 8 14.16 -16.90 -8.42
C GLU A 8 13.55 -16.18 -9.62
N GLU A 9 12.24 -15.95 -9.63
CA GLU A 9 11.58 -15.15 -10.67
C GLU A 9 12.17 -13.73 -10.70
N THR A 10 12.39 -13.14 -9.52
CA THR A 10 12.97 -11.81 -9.38
C THR A 10 14.41 -11.79 -9.90
N GLU A 11 15.24 -12.75 -9.49
CA GLU A 11 16.63 -12.89 -9.94
C GLU A 11 16.68 -13.13 -11.46
N GLY A 12 15.81 -13.98 -12.00
CA GLY A 12 15.72 -14.27 -13.44
C GLY A 12 15.35 -13.03 -14.28
N ILE A 13 14.40 -12.22 -13.80
CA ILE A 13 14.04 -10.96 -14.45
C ILE A 13 15.22 -9.97 -14.44
N LEU A 14 15.97 -9.89 -13.34
CA LEU A 14 17.15 -9.02 -13.28
C LEU A 14 18.24 -9.47 -14.25
N HIS A 15 18.49 -10.78 -14.38
CA HIS A 15 19.44 -11.31 -15.36
C HIS A 15 18.99 -11.02 -16.79
N LEU A 16 17.71 -11.17 -17.10
CA LEU A 16 17.17 -10.85 -18.42
C LEU A 16 17.35 -9.36 -18.76
N LEU A 17 17.06 -8.47 -17.80
CA LEU A 17 17.28 -7.04 -17.96
C LEU A 17 18.76 -6.70 -18.15
N ALA A 18 19.65 -7.33 -17.40
CA ALA A 18 21.11 -7.18 -17.53
C ALA A 18 21.59 -7.49 -18.96
N ILE A 19 21.14 -8.62 -19.50
CA ILE A 19 21.44 -9.02 -20.88
C ILE A 19 20.88 -8.01 -21.89
N LYS A 20 19.63 -7.57 -21.71
CA LYS A 20 18.95 -6.65 -22.64
C LYS A 20 19.52 -5.23 -22.62
N LEU A 21 20.05 -4.80 -21.48
CA LEU A 21 20.63 -3.46 -21.29
C LEU A 21 22.15 -3.43 -21.46
N GLY A 22 22.81 -4.58 -21.59
CA GLY A 22 24.26 -4.68 -21.67
C GLY A 22 24.98 -4.19 -20.41
N LYS A 23 24.37 -4.41 -19.24
CA LYS A 23 24.87 -3.97 -17.92
C LYS A 23 25.09 -5.15 -16.99
N ALA A 24 25.85 -4.96 -15.93
CA ALA A 24 25.97 -5.97 -14.88
C ALA A 24 24.66 -6.10 -14.09
N VAL A 25 24.39 -7.28 -13.53
CA VAL A 25 23.12 -7.58 -12.82
C VAL A 25 22.94 -6.65 -11.62
N GLU A 26 24.04 -6.30 -10.96
CA GLU A 26 24.11 -5.43 -9.79
C GLU A 26 23.75 -3.96 -10.13
N GLU A 27 23.87 -3.57 -11.39
CA GLU A 27 23.51 -2.22 -11.88
C GLU A 27 22.01 -2.09 -12.18
N ILE A 28 21.28 -3.20 -12.30
CA ILE A 28 19.86 -3.19 -12.67
C ILE A 28 18.96 -2.66 -11.53
N PRO A 29 19.08 -3.10 -10.27
CA PRO A 29 18.29 -2.54 -9.19
C PRO A 29 18.39 -1.00 -9.02
N PRO A 30 19.59 -0.37 -8.99
CA PRO A 30 19.68 1.09 -8.92
C PRO A 30 19.15 1.78 -10.18
N LEU A 31 19.32 1.18 -11.37
CA LEU A 31 18.72 1.68 -12.60
C LEU A 31 17.19 1.75 -12.49
N LEU A 32 16.53 0.65 -12.09
CA LEU A 32 15.08 0.59 -11.95
C LEU A 32 14.56 1.62 -10.93
N ARG A 33 15.28 1.83 -9.82
CA ARG A 33 14.94 2.88 -8.84
C ARG A 33 15.04 4.27 -9.46
N ARG A 34 16.12 4.56 -10.19
CA ARG A 34 16.30 5.84 -10.89
C ARG A 34 15.17 6.11 -11.88
N LEU A 35 14.85 5.14 -12.75
CA LEU A 35 13.76 5.23 -13.72
C LEU A 35 12.41 5.50 -13.04
N GLN A 36 12.18 4.91 -11.87
CA GLN A 36 10.94 5.14 -11.10
C GLN A 36 10.84 6.58 -10.58
N HIS A 37 11.95 7.14 -10.11
CA HIS A 37 12.00 8.55 -9.70
C HIS A 37 11.80 9.48 -10.91
N GLU A 38 12.49 9.25 -12.02
CA GLU A 38 12.34 10.03 -13.27
C GLU A 38 10.87 10.08 -13.74
N ARG A 39 10.19 8.92 -13.77
CA ARG A 39 8.77 8.84 -14.15
C ARG A 39 7.84 9.57 -13.18
N LYS A 40 8.11 9.46 -11.87
CA LYS A 40 7.34 10.15 -10.82
C LYS A 40 7.50 11.68 -10.93
N GLU A 41 8.71 12.16 -11.18
CA GLU A 41 8.98 13.60 -11.35
C GLU A 41 8.37 14.16 -12.65
N ALA A 42 8.40 13.39 -13.75
CA ALA A 42 7.73 13.76 -14.99
C ALA A 42 6.20 13.87 -14.81
N ALA A 43 5.58 12.92 -14.08
CA ALA A 43 4.15 12.94 -13.78
C ALA A 43 3.75 14.14 -12.90
N LYS A 44 4.58 14.53 -11.93
CA LYS A 44 4.34 15.73 -11.11
C LYS A 44 4.46 17.02 -11.92
N SER A 45 5.45 17.10 -12.82
CA SER A 45 5.69 18.27 -13.66
C SER A 45 4.56 18.51 -14.66
N SER A 46 3.93 17.43 -15.16
CA SER A 46 2.76 17.51 -16.04
C SER A 46 1.49 18.01 -15.33
N ASN A 47 1.41 17.91 -14.01
CA ASN A 47 0.24 18.30 -13.22
C ASN A 47 0.35 19.69 -12.59
N ASN A 48 1.48 20.40 -12.78
CA ASN A 48 1.76 21.70 -12.17
C ASN A 48 1.64 22.89 -13.14
N VAL A 49 0.73 22.82 -14.12
CA VAL A 49 0.20 24.03 -14.79
C VAL A 49 -0.84 24.66 -13.85
N GLY A 50 -0.37 25.37 -12.83
CA GLY A 50 -1.24 26.08 -11.89
C GLY A 50 -0.48 26.54 -10.65
N THR A 51 -0.13 27.83 -10.61
CA THR A 51 0.50 28.57 -9.50
C THR A 51 2.00 28.36 -9.27
N LYS A 52 2.81 29.06 -10.06
CA LYS A 52 4.08 29.60 -9.56
C LYS A 52 3.79 30.96 -8.92
N GLU A 53 3.86 31.04 -7.60
CA GLU A 53 4.46 32.21 -6.95
C GLU A 53 5.49 31.72 -5.93
N THR A 54 6.73 31.75 -6.37
CA THR A 54 7.91 31.82 -5.51
C THR A 54 7.95 33.18 -4.83
N SER A 55 8.02 33.22 -3.50
CA SER A 55 8.68 34.29 -2.74
C SER A 55 9.04 33.81 -1.33
N GLN A 56 10.34 33.55 -1.13
CA GLN A 56 10.96 33.62 0.19
C GLN A 56 11.21 35.10 0.52
N LYS A 57 10.74 35.60 1.67
CA LYS A 57 11.47 36.51 2.57
C LYS A 57 10.67 36.85 3.84
N GLU A 58 11.16 36.32 4.95
CA GLU A 58 11.44 36.96 6.24
C GLU A 58 10.74 38.29 6.65
N SER A 59 10.17 38.21 7.87
CA SER A 59 10.39 39.12 9.01
C SER A 59 9.49 40.37 9.20
N SER A 60 8.82 40.33 10.38
CA SER A 60 8.63 41.43 11.35
C SER A 60 7.33 42.27 11.35
N ASN A 61 6.63 42.16 12.49
CA ASN A 61 5.99 43.22 13.29
C ASN A 61 4.60 43.81 12.93
N ASN A 62 3.60 43.29 13.66
CA ASN A 62 2.80 43.95 14.72
C ASN A 62 1.51 44.78 14.39
N VAL A 63 0.57 44.69 15.35
CA VAL A 63 -0.52 45.62 15.77
C VAL A 63 -1.99 45.37 15.33
N ILE A 64 -2.73 44.72 16.24
CA ILE A 64 -3.98 45.14 16.92
C ILE A 64 -4.96 46.14 16.24
N GLY A 65 -6.26 45.80 16.25
CA GLY A 65 -7.36 46.78 16.14
C GLY A 65 -8.75 46.19 15.88
N LYS A 66 -9.60 46.15 16.92
CA LYS A 66 -11.05 45.84 16.92
C LYS A 66 -11.87 46.77 15.99
N LYS A 67 -12.97 46.27 15.41
CA LYS A 67 -14.37 46.59 15.83
C LYS A 67 -15.44 46.04 14.87
N ASP A 68 -16.58 45.76 15.47
CA ASP A 68 -17.85 45.20 15.00
C ASP A 68 -18.60 46.06 13.96
N SER A 69 -19.47 45.44 13.15
CA SER A 69 -20.87 45.91 12.90
C SER A 69 -21.66 45.00 11.92
N ASP A 70 -22.77 44.46 12.43
CA ASP A 70 -24.14 44.47 11.89
C ASP A 70 -24.50 43.97 10.48
N ASN A 71 -25.09 42.76 10.47
CA ASN A 71 -26.45 42.39 10.04
C ASN A 71 -27.27 43.30 9.07
N LYS A 72 -27.75 42.70 7.96
CA LYS A 72 -29.16 42.66 7.46
C LYS A 72 -29.18 41.94 6.08
N ASN A 73 -29.79 40.77 5.88
CA ASN A 73 -31.21 40.37 5.85
C ASN A 73 -31.97 40.75 4.55
N ALA A 74 -32.61 39.74 3.95
CA ALA A 74 -33.70 39.70 2.91
C ALA A 74 -33.35 38.71 1.78
N GLU A 75 -33.78 37.44 1.78
CA GLU A 75 -35.14 36.89 1.58
C GLU A 75 -35.68 36.87 0.12
N ASN A 76 -36.02 35.63 -0.28
CA ASN A 76 -37.04 35.15 -1.24
C ASN A 76 -36.73 35.25 -2.76
N ASN A 77 -36.52 34.18 -3.54
CA ASN A 77 -37.14 32.84 -3.75
C ASN A 77 -38.14 32.81 -4.94
N VAL A 78 -38.31 31.62 -5.52
CA VAL A 78 -39.39 31.13 -6.43
C VAL A 78 -39.03 31.16 -7.94
N ILE A 79 -39.27 30.16 -8.80
CA ILE A 79 -39.47 28.68 -8.87
C ILE A 79 -39.91 28.40 -10.34
N GLY A 80 -39.72 27.19 -10.86
CA GLY A 80 -40.52 26.64 -11.97
C GLY A 80 -39.75 25.60 -12.80
N GLU A 81 -39.78 24.32 -12.44
CA GLU A 81 -40.65 23.25 -13.03
C GLU A 81 -40.16 22.76 -14.41
N GLN A 82 -39.49 21.60 -14.48
CA GLN A 82 -40.03 20.28 -14.86
C GLN A 82 -40.74 20.23 -16.23
N GLU A 83 -40.16 19.54 -17.22
CA GLU A 83 -40.78 18.37 -17.87
C GLU A 83 -39.88 17.69 -18.92
N SER A 84 -40.31 16.49 -19.28
CA SER A 84 -39.67 15.38 -19.98
C SER A 84 -39.55 15.44 -21.52
N SER A 85 -38.79 14.48 -22.06
CA SER A 85 -39.07 13.67 -23.28
C SER A 85 -38.27 13.91 -24.58
N GLN A 86 -37.52 12.85 -24.94
CA GLN A 86 -37.40 12.15 -26.24
C GLN A 86 -36.80 12.80 -27.52
N LYS A 87 -35.97 11.93 -28.15
CA LYS A 87 -35.84 11.58 -29.60
C LYS A 87 -34.62 12.05 -30.42
N GLU A 88 -33.96 10.99 -30.93
CA GLU A 88 -33.49 10.74 -32.31
C GLU A 88 -32.21 11.39 -32.87
N SER A 89 -31.24 10.50 -33.10
CA SER A 89 -30.71 10.13 -34.41
C SER A 89 -30.26 11.23 -35.38
N SER A 90 -28.96 11.25 -35.65
CA SER A 90 -28.42 11.52 -36.98
C SER A 90 -26.99 10.98 -37.08
N ASN A 91 -26.80 9.99 -37.94
CA ASN A 91 -25.50 9.55 -38.43
C ASN A 91 -24.83 10.68 -39.20
N ASN A 92 -23.51 10.84 -39.04
CA ASN A 92 -22.69 11.36 -40.13
C ASN A 92 -21.32 10.65 -40.16
N VAL A 93 -21.12 9.94 -41.26
CA VAL A 93 -19.88 9.31 -41.69
C VAL A 93 -18.96 10.41 -42.21
N ILE A 94 -17.82 10.64 -41.56
CA ILE A 94 -16.66 11.31 -42.15
C ILE A 94 -15.43 10.46 -41.80
N GLY A 95 -14.89 9.81 -42.81
CA GLY A 95 -13.50 9.36 -42.80
C GLY A 95 -12.63 10.47 -43.40
N LYS A 96 -11.55 10.83 -42.71
CA LYS A 96 -10.23 11.03 -43.30
C LYS A 96 -9.24 11.42 -42.20
N ASP A 97 -8.19 10.61 -42.12
CA ASP A 97 -6.82 11.03 -41.85
C ASP A 97 -6.62 12.16 -40.85
N ASP A 98 -6.64 11.82 -39.56
CA ASP A 98 -5.86 12.56 -38.56
C ASP A 98 -5.05 11.53 -37.78
N LEU A 99 -3.87 11.24 -38.31
CA LEU A 99 -2.72 10.84 -37.52
C LEU A 99 -2.50 11.97 -36.50
N ASP A 100 -3.12 11.83 -35.34
CA ASP A 100 -2.90 12.69 -34.18
C ASP A 100 -1.48 12.43 -33.67
N LYS A 101 -0.50 12.99 -34.41
CA LYS A 101 0.86 13.24 -33.94
C LYS A 101 0.82 14.44 -33.00
N ASN A 102 0.12 14.28 -31.88
CA ASN A 102 0.55 14.93 -30.66
C ASN A 102 1.58 14.01 -30.00
N GLU A 103 2.77 13.93 -30.60
CA GLU A 103 3.97 13.56 -29.86
C GLU A 103 4.39 14.83 -29.10
N PRO A 104 4.12 14.95 -27.77
CA PRO A 104 4.91 15.87 -26.98
C PRO A 104 6.35 15.37 -27.09
N SER A 105 7.27 16.29 -27.40
CA SER A 105 8.71 16.08 -27.44
C SER A 105 9.25 15.63 -26.07
N ASN A 106 8.98 14.38 -25.74
CA ASN A 106 9.50 13.68 -24.59
C ASN A 106 10.65 12.85 -25.14
N GLN A 107 11.90 13.19 -24.82
CA GLN A 107 13.02 12.27 -25.04
C GLN A 107 12.76 11.03 -24.17
N GLU A 108 12.02 10.07 -24.72
CA GLU A 108 11.70 8.83 -24.03
C GLU A 108 13.01 8.09 -23.73
N ASN A 109 13.30 7.91 -22.45
CA ASN A 109 14.52 7.28 -21.97
C ASN A 109 14.69 5.89 -22.64
N PRO A 110 15.77 5.63 -23.40
CA PRO A 110 15.94 4.38 -24.13
C PRO A 110 16.03 3.16 -23.19
N GLU A 111 16.57 3.33 -21.98
CA GLU A 111 16.62 2.27 -20.97
C GLU A 111 15.22 1.95 -20.45
N LEU A 112 14.36 2.96 -20.30
CA LEU A 112 12.96 2.77 -19.88
C LEU A 112 12.18 1.98 -20.93
N LYS A 113 12.38 2.27 -22.22
CA LYS A 113 11.74 1.52 -23.32
C LYS A 113 12.09 0.03 -23.27
N ILE A 114 13.38 -0.29 -23.08
CA ILE A 114 13.84 -1.68 -22.98
C ILE A 114 13.21 -2.37 -21.76
N VAL A 115 13.15 -1.69 -20.61
CA VAL A 115 12.49 -2.23 -19.41
C VAL A 115 11.01 -2.50 -19.69
N GLU A 116 10.28 -1.53 -20.25
CA GLU A 116 8.85 -1.69 -20.56
C GLU A 116 8.61 -2.82 -21.57
N GLU A 117 9.43 -2.95 -22.60
CA GLU A 117 9.33 -4.03 -23.59
C GLU A 117 9.56 -5.41 -22.95
N VAL A 118 10.57 -5.54 -22.09
CA VAL A 118 10.84 -6.79 -21.36
C VAL A 118 9.64 -7.19 -20.51
N PHE A 119 9.11 -6.28 -19.68
CA PHE A 119 7.94 -6.60 -18.84
C PHE A 119 6.67 -6.86 -19.65
N LYS A 120 6.47 -6.14 -20.77
CA LYS A 120 5.37 -6.40 -21.71
C LYS A 120 5.47 -7.80 -22.33
N SER A 121 6.68 -8.23 -22.69
CA SER A 121 6.91 -9.56 -23.26
C SER A 121 6.71 -10.70 -22.26
N LEU A 122 7.07 -10.47 -20.99
CA LEU A 122 6.90 -11.45 -19.92
C LEU A 122 5.42 -11.60 -19.50
N GLY A 123 4.64 -10.53 -19.57
CA GLY A 123 3.20 -10.56 -19.24
C GLY A 123 2.89 -10.85 -17.77
N LEU A 124 3.88 -10.80 -16.88
CA LEU A 124 3.72 -11.12 -15.46
C LEU A 124 3.12 -9.95 -14.65
N MET A 125 3.62 -8.74 -14.87
CA MET A 125 3.19 -7.51 -14.20
C MET A 125 3.81 -6.27 -14.86
N ALA A 126 3.32 -5.08 -14.50
CA ALA A 126 4.00 -3.84 -14.81
C ALA A 126 5.34 -3.74 -14.07
N TRP A 127 6.36 -3.14 -14.70
CA TRP A 127 7.71 -3.03 -14.15
C TRP A 127 7.74 -2.23 -12.84
N GLU A 128 6.80 -1.30 -12.63
CA GLU A 128 6.67 -0.55 -11.38
C GLU A 128 6.19 -1.44 -10.23
N SER A 129 5.28 -2.38 -10.52
CA SER A 129 4.84 -3.37 -9.53
C SER A 129 6.02 -4.24 -9.10
N PHE A 130 6.84 -4.65 -10.07
CA PHE A 130 8.08 -5.38 -9.81
C PHE A 130 9.04 -4.56 -8.94
N ALA A 131 9.32 -3.31 -9.31
CA ALA A 131 10.23 -2.44 -8.56
C ALA A 131 9.75 -2.18 -7.11
N ASN A 132 8.44 -2.07 -6.89
CA ASN A 132 7.87 -1.81 -5.56
C ASN A 132 7.71 -3.05 -4.68
N ASN A 133 7.40 -4.21 -5.29
CA ASN A 133 6.98 -5.40 -4.53
C ASN A 133 8.01 -6.52 -4.57
N ARG A 134 8.67 -6.71 -5.71
CA ARG A 134 9.62 -7.81 -5.96
C ARG A 134 11.05 -7.40 -5.68
N LEU A 135 11.50 -6.24 -6.17
CA LEU A 135 12.87 -5.79 -5.96
C LEU A 135 13.26 -5.69 -4.47
N PRO A 136 12.38 -5.26 -3.53
CA PRO A 136 12.71 -5.25 -2.11
C PRO A 136 12.88 -6.64 -1.49
N LEU A 137 12.48 -7.72 -2.16
CA LEU A 137 12.75 -9.09 -1.70
C LEU A 137 14.24 -9.33 -1.55
N LEU A 138 15.05 -8.82 -2.48
CA LEU A 138 16.48 -9.06 -2.52
C LEU A 138 17.24 -8.29 -1.43
N ASN A 139 16.55 -7.40 -0.69
CA ASN A 139 17.12 -6.73 0.47
C ASN A 139 16.92 -7.54 1.77
N LEU A 140 16.29 -8.71 1.70
CA LEU A 140 16.11 -9.57 2.87
C LEU A 140 17.45 -10.24 3.24
N PRO A 141 17.65 -10.59 4.52
CA PRO A 141 18.83 -11.34 4.95
C PRO A 141 18.99 -12.67 4.20
N GLU A 142 20.23 -13.11 3.96
CA GLU A 142 20.52 -14.30 3.14
C GLU A 142 19.85 -15.58 3.67
N ASP A 143 19.79 -15.74 5.00
CA ASP A 143 19.09 -16.86 5.65
C ASP A 143 17.60 -16.91 5.28
N ILE A 144 16.97 -15.75 5.12
CA ILE A 144 15.57 -15.63 4.72
C ILE A 144 15.41 -15.87 3.21
N LEU A 145 16.36 -15.36 2.40
CA LEU A 145 16.37 -15.61 0.95
C LEU A 145 16.51 -17.09 0.63
N GLU A 146 17.38 -17.80 1.33
CA GLU A 146 17.56 -19.24 1.15
C GLU A 146 16.27 -20.03 1.46
N ALA A 147 15.57 -19.67 2.54
CA ALA A 147 14.29 -20.29 2.88
C ALA A 147 13.19 -20.01 1.84
N LEU A 148 13.17 -18.82 1.24
CA LEU A 148 12.30 -18.46 0.12
C LEU A 148 12.65 -19.24 -1.15
N ARG A 149 13.95 -19.38 -1.46
CA ARG A 149 14.44 -20.14 -2.62
C ARG A 149 14.04 -21.62 -2.54
N LYS A 150 14.12 -22.20 -1.34
CA LYS A 150 13.70 -23.59 -1.09
C LYS A 150 12.17 -23.79 -1.11
N GLY A 151 11.38 -22.72 -1.22
CA GLY A 151 9.92 -22.78 -1.10
C GLY A 151 9.41 -23.13 0.31
N SER A 152 10.32 -23.16 1.30
CA SER A 152 10.01 -23.53 2.70
C SER A 152 9.36 -22.41 3.50
N LEU A 153 9.37 -21.18 2.96
CA LEU A 153 8.82 -19.99 3.61
C LEU A 153 8.07 -19.14 2.59
N GLU A 154 6.93 -18.59 2.99
CA GLU A 154 6.15 -17.66 2.17
C GLU A 154 6.60 -16.21 2.37
N TYR A 155 6.44 -15.37 1.35
CA TYR A 155 6.90 -13.97 1.34
C TYR A 155 6.46 -13.13 2.55
N THR A 156 5.19 -13.21 2.93
CA THR A 156 4.66 -12.37 4.02
C THR A 156 5.24 -12.79 5.37
N LYS A 157 5.53 -14.08 5.55
CA LYS A 157 6.22 -14.64 6.72
C LYS A 157 7.69 -14.20 6.73
N ALA A 158 8.38 -14.30 5.59
CA ALA A 158 9.75 -13.82 5.41
C ALA A 158 9.93 -12.36 5.82
N LYS A 159 9.03 -11.47 5.36
CA LYS A 159 9.04 -10.05 5.74
C LYS A 159 8.89 -9.82 7.25
N ALA A 160 8.11 -10.65 7.94
CA ALA A 160 7.94 -10.51 9.38
C ALA A 160 9.19 -10.98 10.13
N ILE A 161 9.77 -12.13 9.75
CA ILE A 161 10.96 -12.69 10.40
C ILE A 161 12.20 -11.81 10.15
N ALA A 162 12.32 -11.20 8.97
CA ALA A 162 13.41 -10.29 8.63
C ALA A 162 13.48 -9.01 9.50
N GLN A 163 12.45 -8.73 10.31
CA GLN A 163 12.49 -7.64 11.30
C GLN A 163 13.39 -7.95 12.51
N ILE A 164 13.77 -9.21 12.70
CA ILE A 164 14.69 -9.62 13.76
C ILE A 164 16.11 -9.20 13.34
N LYS A 165 16.66 -8.21 14.05
CA LYS A 165 17.96 -7.60 13.73
C LYS A 165 19.12 -8.55 14.00
N ASP A 166 19.07 -9.27 15.11
CA ASP A 166 20.10 -10.22 15.48
C ASP A 166 20.07 -11.45 14.55
N THR A 167 21.21 -11.77 13.95
CA THR A 167 21.31 -12.85 12.95
C THR A 167 21.12 -14.22 13.57
N SER A 168 21.75 -14.50 14.71
CA SER A 168 21.65 -15.80 15.38
C SER A 168 20.23 -16.05 15.86
N GLU A 169 19.59 -15.03 16.41
CA GLU A 169 18.19 -15.09 16.84
C GLU A 169 17.24 -15.30 15.65
N ARG A 170 17.48 -14.59 14.54
CA ARG A 170 16.65 -14.69 13.34
C ARG A 170 16.71 -16.09 12.74
N VAL A 171 17.91 -16.67 12.62
CA VAL A 171 18.11 -18.03 12.10
C VAL A 171 17.39 -19.05 12.98
N ALA A 172 17.59 -19.00 14.31
CA ALA A 172 16.90 -19.91 15.22
C ALA A 172 15.37 -19.75 15.18
N PHE A 173 14.87 -18.52 15.05
CA PHE A 173 13.44 -18.25 14.91
C PHE A 173 12.89 -18.78 13.59
N LEU A 174 13.63 -18.61 12.50
CA LEU A 174 13.28 -19.08 11.16
C LEU A 174 13.16 -20.61 11.13
N GLU A 175 14.15 -21.32 11.67
CA GLU A 175 14.14 -22.78 11.75
C GLU A 175 12.92 -23.30 12.51
N GLN A 176 12.60 -22.68 13.67
CA GLN A 176 11.41 -23.02 14.44
C GLN A 176 10.12 -22.72 13.68
N ALA A 177 10.04 -21.57 13.00
CA ALA A 177 8.86 -21.19 12.24
C ALA A 177 8.57 -22.14 11.08
N ILE A 178 9.61 -22.64 10.41
CA ILE A 178 9.48 -23.63 9.32
C ILE A 178 9.11 -25.00 9.89
N LYS A 179 9.85 -25.46 10.91
CA LYS A 179 9.63 -26.79 11.53
C LYS A 179 8.23 -26.95 12.09
N GLU A 180 7.74 -25.92 12.79
CA GLU A 180 6.42 -25.92 13.44
C GLU A 180 5.31 -25.33 12.53
N ASN A 181 5.65 -24.99 11.29
CA ASN A 181 4.75 -24.40 10.28
C ASN A 181 3.88 -23.23 10.80
N TRP A 182 4.50 -22.24 11.43
CA TRP A 182 3.77 -21.11 12.00
C TRP A 182 3.04 -20.30 10.93
N SER A 183 1.83 -19.85 11.28
CA SER A 183 1.10 -18.84 10.53
C SER A 183 1.75 -17.45 10.67
N LEU A 184 1.40 -16.53 9.76
CA LEU A 184 1.89 -15.14 9.83
C LEU A 184 1.53 -14.45 11.15
N SER A 185 0.34 -14.71 11.68
CA SER A 185 -0.11 -14.15 12.96
C SER A 185 0.72 -14.68 14.13
N GLU A 186 1.01 -15.97 14.12
CA GLU A 186 1.84 -16.64 15.11
C GLU A 186 3.29 -16.15 15.12
N ILE A 187 3.85 -15.90 13.93
CA ILE A 187 5.18 -15.28 13.78
C ILE A 187 5.18 -13.90 14.41
N LYS A 188 4.21 -13.04 14.04
CA LYS A 188 4.10 -11.68 14.59
C LYS A 188 3.94 -11.67 16.11
N GLN A 189 3.12 -12.57 16.65
CA GLN A 189 2.87 -12.70 18.08
C GLN A 189 4.12 -13.15 18.84
N ARG A 190 4.92 -14.07 18.29
CA ARG A 190 6.14 -14.54 18.94
C ARG A 190 7.25 -13.48 18.89
N ILE A 191 7.37 -12.75 17.78
CA ILE A 191 8.30 -11.62 17.65
C ILE A 191 7.96 -10.51 18.65
N SER A 192 6.67 -10.20 18.85
CA SER A 192 6.26 -9.19 19.83
C SER A 192 6.52 -9.62 21.27
N LYS A 193 6.29 -10.89 21.62
CA LYS A 193 6.60 -11.45 22.96
C LYS A 193 8.08 -11.35 23.32
N LYS A 194 8.98 -11.57 22.36
CA LYS A 194 10.43 -11.47 22.60
C LYS A 194 10.93 -10.04 22.85
N LYS A 195 10.22 -9.01 22.36
CA LYS A 195 10.58 -7.60 22.57
C LYS A 195 10.31 -7.09 23.99
N THR A 196 9.57 -7.83 24.81
CA THR A 196 9.29 -7.49 26.21
C THR A 196 9.97 -8.51 27.13
N PRO A 197 11.19 -8.24 27.64
CA PRO A 197 11.99 -9.27 28.30
C PRO A 197 11.58 -9.59 29.75
N ASN A 198 10.61 -8.90 30.34
CA ASN A 198 10.19 -9.13 31.73
C ASN A 198 8.70 -9.37 31.83
N SER A 199 8.29 -10.63 31.81
CA SER A 199 7.16 -11.15 32.58
C SER A 199 7.31 -12.66 32.68
N THR A 200 7.48 -13.12 33.91
CA THR A 200 7.55 -14.49 34.41
C THR A 200 6.39 -15.38 33.91
N PRO A 201 6.54 -16.72 33.96
CA PRO A 201 5.66 -17.68 33.32
C PRO A 201 4.42 -17.89 34.19
N GLU A 202 3.44 -17.00 34.10
CA GLU A 202 2.07 -17.22 34.58
C GLU A 202 1.23 -16.03 34.15
N THR A 203 0.34 -16.23 33.16
CA THR A 203 -1.04 -15.70 33.11
C THR A 203 -1.55 -15.65 31.67
N GLU A 204 -2.71 -16.25 31.46
CA GLU A 204 -3.58 -16.12 30.28
C GLU A 204 -4.12 -14.68 30.06
N SER A 205 -3.50 -13.64 30.66
CA SER A 205 -4.09 -12.32 30.84
C SER A 205 -3.76 -11.30 29.74
N SER A 206 -2.67 -11.48 28.99
CA SER A 206 -2.16 -10.38 28.13
C SER A 206 -2.78 -10.31 26.73
N ASN A 207 -3.72 -11.20 26.37
CA ASN A 207 -4.34 -11.19 25.05
C ASN A 207 -5.80 -10.70 25.00
N TYR A 208 -6.18 -9.80 25.89
CA TYR A 208 -7.55 -9.25 25.89
C TYR A 208 -7.85 -8.45 24.61
N LYS A 209 -6.88 -7.70 24.06
CA LYS A 209 -7.09 -6.91 22.84
C LYS A 209 -7.32 -7.77 21.59
N GLU A 210 -6.56 -8.85 21.40
CA GLU A 210 -6.76 -9.75 20.25
C GLU A 210 -8.00 -10.63 20.45
N ARG A 211 -8.27 -11.11 21.68
CA ARG A 211 -9.53 -11.80 21.98
C ARG A 211 -10.74 -10.91 21.73
N PHE A 212 -10.67 -9.64 22.11
CA PHE A 212 -11.70 -8.64 21.81
C PHE A 212 -11.86 -8.42 20.30
N ALA A 213 -10.76 -8.23 19.55
CA ALA A 213 -10.79 -8.07 18.10
C ALA A 213 -11.38 -9.30 17.39
N ASN A 214 -11.00 -10.51 17.81
CA ASN A 214 -11.52 -11.76 17.26
C ASN A 214 -12.99 -11.97 17.62
N ALA A 215 -13.39 -11.68 18.85
CA ALA A 215 -14.79 -11.79 19.30
C ALA A 215 -15.69 -10.81 18.55
N THR A 216 -15.29 -9.55 18.40
CA THR A 216 -16.05 -8.52 17.67
C THR A 216 -16.15 -8.84 16.17
N THR A 217 -15.09 -9.38 15.56
CA THR A 217 -15.10 -9.82 14.16
C THR A 217 -16.07 -10.98 13.94
N LYS A 218 -16.09 -11.98 14.84
CA LYS A 218 -17.05 -13.08 14.78
C LYS A 218 -18.48 -12.61 15.04
N LEU A 219 -18.67 -11.69 15.97
CA LEU A 219 -19.98 -11.13 16.30
C LEU A 219 -20.61 -10.44 15.09
N LYS A 220 -19.86 -9.57 14.39
CA LYS A 220 -20.30 -8.86 13.17
C LYS A 220 -20.78 -9.79 12.06
N ARG A 221 -20.19 -10.98 11.93
CA ARG A 221 -20.52 -11.96 10.87
C ARG A 221 -21.64 -12.93 11.26
N SER A 222 -22.04 -12.95 12.53
CA SER A 222 -22.99 -13.93 13.05
C SER A 222 -24.46 -13.51 12.84
N ARG A 223 -25.37 -14.47 12.79
CA ARG A 223 -26.83 -14.21 12.78
C ARG A 223 -27.38 -13.74 14.13
N VAL A 224 -26.51 -13.51 15.12
CA VAL A 224 -26.92 -13.15 16.49
C VAL A 224 -27.67 -11.82 16.54
N TRP A 225 -27.43 -10.93 15.56
CA TRP A 225 -28.15 -9.66 15.39
C TRP A 225 -29.65 -9.82 15.09
N SER A 226 -30.05 -10.96 14.53
CA SER A 226 -31.46 -11.27 14.22
C SER A 226 -32.23 -11.80 15.42
N ASN A 227 -31.56 -12.15 16.53
CA ASN A 227 -32.23 -12.60 17.75
C ASN A 227 -32.47 -11.41 18.71
N PRO A 228 -33.73 -11.02 18.97
CA PRO A 228 -34.03 -9.82 19.75
C PRO A 228 -33.54 -9.88 21.21
N LYS A 229 -33.48 -11.07 21.82
CA LYS A 229 -32.96 -11.22 23.20
C LYS A 229 -31.44 -11.04 23.25
N LYS A 230 -30.71 -11.66 22.32
CA LYS A 230 -29.24 -11.58 22.27
C LYS A 230 -28.77 -10.19 21.82
N ARG A 231 -29.50 -9.53 20.91
CA ARG A 231 -29.22 -8.15 20.51
C ARG A 231 -29.29 -7.18 21.70
N LYS A 232 -30.34 -7.26 22.52
CA LYS A 232 -30.46 -6.44 23.75
C LYS A 232 -29.31 -6.68 24.74
N GLN A 233 -28.83 -7.93 24.85
CA GLN A 233 -27.67 -8.24 25.69
C GLN A 233 -26.37 -7.63 25.16
N ILE A 234 -26.15 -7.67 23.84
CA ILE A 234 -24.99 -7.04 23.21
C ILE A 234 -25.02 -5.52 23.40
N GLU A 235 -26.19 -4.89 23.20
CA GLU A 235 -26.38 -3.46 23.40
C GLU A 235 -26.04 -3.03 24.84
N LYS A 236 -26.48 -3.80 25.85
CA LYS A 236 -26.09 -3.56 27.25
C LYS A 236 -24.58 -3.65 27.46
N LEU A 237 -23.91 -4.64 26.86
CA LEU A 237 -22.46 -4.80 26.98
C LEU A 237 -21.69 -3.68 26.27
N VAL A 238 -22.20 -3.19 25.13
CA VAL A 238 -21.60 -2.05 24.42
C VAL A 238 -21.71 -0.77 25.26
N LEU A 239 -22.88 -0.50 25.86
CA LEU A 239 -23.05 0.64 26.77
C LEU A 239 -22.07 0.59 27.96
N GLN A 240 -21.81 -0.59 28.50
CA GLN A 240 -20.81 -0.77 29.55
C GLN A 240 -19.39 -0.49 29.06
N LEU A 241 -19.05 -0.88 27.83
CA LEU A 241 -17.75 -0.56 27.23
C LEU A 241 -17.59 0.94 26.95
N GLU A 242 -18.66 1.61 26.49
CA GLU A 242 -18.67 3.06 26.25
C GLU A 242 -18.51 3.85 27.55
N ALA A 243 -19.20 3.46 28.61
CA ALA A 243 -19.06 4.07 29.94
C ALA A 243 -17.61 4.01 30.45
N LEU A 244 -16.94 2.87 30.28
CA LEU A 244 -15.52 2.72 30.64
C LEU A 244 -14.57 3.64 29.86
N THR A 245 -14.99 4.16 28.70
CA THR A 245 -14.21 5.12 27.91
C THR A 245 -14.53 6.58 28.20
N GLN A 246 -15.57 6.86 29.00
CA GLN A 246 -15.96 8.22 29.41
C GLN A 246 -15.54 8.58 30.84
N GLU A 247 -15.17 7.59 31.66
CA GLU A 247 -14.66 7.81 33.03
C GLU A 247 -13.14 8.10 33.11
N GLY A 248 -12.56 8.73 32.09
CA GLY A 248 -11.12 9.05 32.00
C GLY A 248 -10.83 10.44 31.48
#